data_AF-A0A1V6ISS4-F1
#
_entry.id   AF-A0A1V6ISS4-F1
#
_cell.length_a   1.000
_cell.length_b   1.000
_cell.length_c   1.000
_cell.angle_alpha   90.00
_cell.angle_beta   90.00
_cell.angle_gamma   90.00
#
_symmetry.space_group_name_H-M   'P 1'
#
loop_
_entity.id
_entity.type
_entity.pdbx_description
1 polymer ?
#
loop_
_entity_poly.entity_id
_entity_poly.type
_entity_poly.pdbx_seq_one_letter_code
_entity_poly.pdbx_strand_id
1 'polypeptide(L)'
;MKYQEFLKRARFDFEEILAFAYGKLVDDPPEHFDAKFPAPPFLMVDRILSIESDGKKGKIIAEQDIRPDAWYFQCHFQGDPVQPGCLGVDGLWQLLGFFCVWRGALGTGRALGCGDVAFNGQIRPFNKCVRYEVDVRRYSMLKESGASIVIGDGRVYVDHELIYTVGQARVGVFKDIAYKDYPRRSKYSIGGIMER
;
A
#
# COMPACT_ATOMS: atom_id res chain seq x y z
N MET A 1 -8.96 -13.08 -11.29
CA MET A 1 -8.56 -12.56 -12.62
C MET A 1 -7.23 -13.17 -13.05
N LYS A 2 -6.92 -13.18 -14.36
CA LYS A 2 -5.65 -13.73 -14.86
C LYS A 2 -4.47 -12.78 -14.57
N TYR A 3 -3.26 -13.30 -14.35
CA TYR A 3 -2.09 -12.48 -14.03
C TYR A 3 -1.80 -11.42 -15.12
N GLN A 4 -1.90 -11.79 -16.40
CA GLN A 4 -1.70 -10.85 -17.51
C GLN A 4 -2.79 -9.78 -17.59
N GLU A 5 -3.98 -10.05 -17.07
CA GLU A 5 -5.05 -9.06 -16.95
C GLU A 5 -4.74 -8.08 -15.80
N PHE A 6 -4.33 -8.61 -14.64
CA PHE A 6 -3.94 -7.82 -13.48
C PHE A 6 -2.90 -6.75 -13.83
N LEU A 7 -1.85 -7.10 -14.58
CA LEU A 7 -0.78 -6.17 -14.99
C LEU A 7 -1.25 -5.04 -15.93
N LYS A 8 -2.41 -5.19 -16.59
CA LYS A 8 -2.96 -4.22 -17.55
C LYS A 8 -4.14 -3.43 -16.99
N ARG A 9 -4.65 -3.85 -15.85
CA ARG A 9 -5.81 -3.25 -15.18
C ARG A 9 -5.43 -1.84 -14.70
N ALA A 10 -6.29 -0.85 -14.94
CA ALA A 10 -6.05 0.52 -14.53
C ALA A 10 -6.87 0.95 -13.31
N ARG A 11 -7.81 0.12 -12.85
CA ARG A 11 -8.74 0.40 -11.74
C ARG A 11 -9.02 -0.87 -10.97
N PHE A 12 -9.27 -0.72 -9.68
CA PHE A 12 -9.62 -1.83 -8.79
C PHE A 12 -10.72 -1.40 -7.81
N ASP A 13 -11.79 -2.18 -7.72
CA ASP A 13 -12.88 -1.95 -6.77
C ASP A 13 -12.61 -2.57 -5.39
N PHE A 14 -13.56 -2.43 -4.46
CA PHE A 14 -13.41 -2.91 -3.10
C PHE A 14 -13.24 -4.44 -3.00
N GLU A 15 -13.98 -5.19 -3.80
CA GLU A 15 -13.88 -6.65 -3.80
C GLU A 15 -12.52 -7.11 -4.33
N GLU A 16 -12.01 -6.44 -5.37
CA GLU A 16 -10.69 -6.72 -5.93
C GLU A 16 -9.55 -6.34 -4.97
N ILE A 17 -9.65 -5.19 -4.29
CA ILE A 17 -8.68 -4.76 -3.27
C ILE A 17 -8.66 -5.75 -2.11
N LEU A 18 -9.84 -6.17 -1.63
CA LEU A 18 -9.96 -7.16 -0.57
C LEU A 18 -9.41 -8.53 -1.01
N ALA A 19 -9.73 -8.96 -2.23
CA ALA A 19 -9.17 -10.18 -2.80
C ALA A 19 -7.64 -10.12 -2.90
N PHE A 20 -7.04 -8.97 -3.21
CA PHE A 20 -5.59 -8.81 -3.19
C PHE A 20 -5.01 -8.93 -1.78
N ALA A 21 -5.66 -8.33 -0.78
CA ALA A 21 -5.26 -8.45 0.63
C ALA A 21 -5.23 -9.91 1.12
N TYR A 22 -6.16 -10.75 0.65
CA TYR A 22 -6.18 -12.18 0.97
C TYR A 22 -5.30 -13.04 0.04
N GLY A 23 -4.72 -12.48 -1.01
CA GLY A 23 -3.94 -13.22 -2.01
C GLY A 23 -4.82 -14.13 -2.90
N LYS A 24 -6.01 -13.65 -3.25
CA LYS A 24 -7.03 -14.35 -4.05
C LYS A 24 -7.41 -13.61 -5.33
N LEU A 25 -6.87 -12.42 -5.57
CA LEU A 25 -7.21 -11.62 -6.76
C LEU A 25 -6.77 -12.29 -8.07
N VAL A 26 -5.58 -12.90 -8.08
CA VAL A 26 -4.99 -13.51 -9.28
C VAL A 26 -5.18 -15.03 -9.23
N ASP A 27 -5.79 -15.60 -10.28
CA ASP A 27 -6.18 -17.02 -10.33
C ASP A 27 -5.01 -17.94 -10.72
N ASP A 28 -4.05 -17.40 -11.48
CA ASP A 28 -2.83 -18.07 -11.95
C ASP A 28 -1.57 -17.28 -11.59
N PRO A 29 -1.31 -17.05 -10.29
CA PRO A 29 -0.18 -16.24 -9.85
C PRO A 29 1.14 -16.91 -10.26
N PRO A 30 2.13 -16.15 -10.77
CA PRO A 30 3.46 -16.69 -11.01
C PRO A 30 4.15 -17.03 -9.68
N GLU A 31 5.25 -17.78 -9.77
CA GLU A 31 6.08 -18.07 -8.61
C GLU A 31 6.56 -16.77 -7.94
N HIS A 32 6.58 -16.77 -6.61
CA HIS A 32 6.88 -15.60 -5.77
C HIS A 32 5.89 -14.42 -5.89
N PHE A 33 4.67 -14.61 -6.38
CA PHE A 33 3.61 -13.61 -6.24
C PHE A 33 3.04 -13.59 -4.81
N ASP A 34 3.86 -13.15 -3.85
CA ASP A 34 3.58 -13.26 -2.42
C ASP A 34 3.07 -11.96 -1.77
N ALA A 35 3.18 -10.83 -2.48
CA ALA A 35 2.77 -9.52 -1.99
C ALA A 35 1.26 -9.42 -1.84
N LYS A 36 0.84 -8.76 -0.76
CA LYS A 36 -0.55 -8.52 -0.41
C LYS A 36 -0.66 -7.12 0.19
N PHE A 37 -1.85 -6.55 0.16
CA PHE A 37 -2.18 -5.52 1.13
C PHE A 37 -2.28 -6.13 2.53
N PRO A 38 -2.13 -5.33 3.60
CA PRO A 38 -2.66 -5.71 4.90
C PRO A 38 -4.15 -6.06 4.77
N ALA A 39 -4.60 -7.10 5.48
CA ALA A 39 -6.02 -7.36 5.60
C ALA A 39 -6.69 -6.34 6.56
N PRO A 40 -8.02 -6.16 6.48
CA PRO A 40 -8.75 -5.45 7.53
C PRO A 40 -8.40 -6.00 8.92
N PRO A 41 -8.22 -5.15 9.94
CA PRO A 41 -8.57 -3.72 9.95
C PRO A 41 -7.47 -2.76 9.46
N PHE A 42 -6.30 -3.25 9.02
CA PHE A 42 -5.16 -2.41 8.59
C PHE A 42 -5.19 -1.99 7.12
N LEU A 43 -6.10 -2.54 6.32
CA LEU A 43 -6.31 -2.12 4.93
C LEU A 43 -6.81 -0.66 4.88
N MET A 44 -6.02 0.25 4.28
CA MET A 44 -6.32 1.69 4.24
C MET A 44 -6.81 2.18 2.87
N VAL A 45 -7.07 1.26 1.95
CA VAL A 45 -7.54 1.57 0.59
C VAL A 45 -8.79 0.75 0.34
N ASP A 46 -9.86 1.41 -0.13
CA ASP A 46 -11.08 0.72 -0.56
C ASP A 46 -11.15 0.56 -2.08
N ARG A 47 -10.51 1.46 -2.85
CA ARG A 47 -10.49 1.39 -4.32
C ARG A 47 -9.31 2.12 -4.92
N ILE A 48 -8.84 1.64 -6.08
CA ILE A 48 -7.88 2.35 -6.94
C ILE A 48 -8.65 2.91 -8.13
N LEU A 49 -8.71 4.24 -8.24
CA LEU A 49 -9.41 4.94 -9.31
C LEU A 49 -8.62 4.99 -10.61
N SER A 50 -7.30 5.04 -10.50
CA SER A 50 -6.38 5.03 -11.63
C SER A 50 -5.00 4.55 -11.19
N ILE A 51 -4.37 3.71 -11.99
CA ILE A 51 -2.95 3.37 -11.90
C ILE A 51 -2.34 3.36 -13.31
N GLU A 52 -1.20 4.02 -13.47
CA GLU A 52 -0.52 4.14 -14.75
C GLU A 52 0.99 4.24 -14.59
N SER A 53 1.73 3.88 -15.64
CA SER A 53 3.18 4.03 -15.66
C SER A 53 3.71 4.56 -16.97
N ASP A 54 4.76 5.37 -16.88
CA ASP A 54 5.56 5.84 -18.00
C ASP A 54 7.04 5.57 -17.70
N GLY A 55 7.58 4.51 -18.32
CA GLY A 55 8.94 4.04 -18.07
C GLY A 55 9.19 3.75 -16.58
N LYS A 56 10.07 4.55 -15.96
CA LYS A 56 10.41 4.44 -14.53
C LYS A 56 9.49 5.26 -13.61
N LYS A 57 8.58 6.05 -14.18
CA LYS A 57 7.62 6.89 -13.45
C LYS A 57 6.22 6.29 -13.54
N GLY A 58 5.28 6.93 -12.85
CA GLY A 58 3.88 6.55 -12.88
C GLY A 58 3.06 7.34 -11.87
N LYS A 59 1.76 7.05 -11.82
CA LYS A 59 0.82 7.66 -10.89
C LYS A 59 -0.17 6.62 -10.40
N ILE A 60 -0.58 6.75 -9.14
CA ILE A 60 -1.68 5.97 -8.57
C ILE A 60 -2.58 6.89 -7.74
N ILE A 61 -3.89 6.77 -7.96
CA ILE A 61 -4.93 7.51 -7.23
C ILE A 61 -5.90 6.49 -6.65
N ALA A 62 -6.20 6.62 -5.37
CA ALA A 62 -7.02 5.70 -4.61
C ALA A 62 -7.87 6.41 -3.57
N GLU A 63 -8.89 5.73 -3.07
CA GLU A 63 -9.81 6.27 -2.08
C GLU A 63 -10.06 5.27 -0.95
N GLN A 64 -10.43 5.84 0.21
CA GLN A 64 -10.98 5.16 1.37
C GLN A 64 -12.24 5.90 1.80
N ASP A 65 -13.34 5.19 1.97
CA ASP A 65 -14.56 5.75 2.55
C ASP A 65 -14.41 5.84 4.08
N ILE A 66 -14.78 6.98 4.64
CA ILE A 66 -14.72 7.20 6.08
C ILE A 66 -16.03 6.76 6.72
N ARG A 67 -15.92 5.85 7.68
CA ARG A 67 -17.04 5.31 8.44
C ARG A 67 -16.94 5.76 9.90
N PRO A 68 -18.02 6.29 10.50
CA PRO A 68 -17.99 6.73 11.90
C PRO A 68 -17.64 5.62 12.90
N ASP A 69 -17.93 4.36 12.55
CA ASP A 69 -17.68 3.17 13.35
C ASP A 69 -16.33 2.50 13.03
N ALA A 70 -15.47 3.13 12.22
CA ALA A 70 -14.14 2.60 11.94
C ALA A 70 -13.36 2.39 13.24
N TRP A 71 -12.68 1.24 13.33
CA TRP A 71 -12.03 0.76 14.56
C TRP A 71 -11.11 1.79 15.21
N TYR A 72 -10.37 2.56 14.40
CA TYR A 72 -9.41 3.53 14.90
C TYR A 72 -10.08 4.72 15.61
N PHE A 73 -11.30 5.12 15.23
CA PHE A 73 -12.04 6.17 15.95
C PHE A 73 -12.50 5.70 17.33
N GLN A 74 -12.65 4.39 17.52
CA GLN A 74 -13.07 3.81 18.80
C GLN A 74 -11.93 3.80 19.85
N CYS A 75 -10.68 3.99 19.41
CA CYS A 75 -9.50 3.94 20.29
C CYS A 75 -8.55 5.14 20.15
N HIS A 76 -8.76 6.05 19.20
CA HIS A 76 -7.87 7.17 18.93
C HIS A 76 -8.67 8.45 18.62
N PHE A 77 -8.98 9.29 19.61
CA PHE A 77 -8.92 9.06 21.05
C PHE A 77 -10.32 9.01 21.64
N GLN A 78 -10.48 8.43 22.83
CA GLN A 78 -11.75 8.51 23.55
C GLN A 78 -12.07 9.99 23.86
N GLY A 79 -13.22 10.46 23.37
CA GLY A 79 -13.65 11.87 23.51
C GLY A 79 -13.09 12.84 22.46
N ASP A 80 -12.13 12.40 21.64
CA ASP A 80 -11.56 13.20 20.54
C ASP A 80 -11.20 12.29 19.35
N PRO A 81 -12.19 11.69 18.66
CA PRO A 81 -11.95 10.69 17.63
C PRO A 81 -11.32 11.31 16.37
N VAL A 82 -10.17 10.78 15.96
CA VAL A 82 -9.39 11.22 14.79
C VAL A 82 -8.63 10.04 14.19
N GLN A 83 -8.63 9.89 12.86
CA GLN A 83 -7.84 8.82 12.23
C GLN A 83 -6.35 9.06 12.54
N PRO A 84 -5.59 8.07 13.04
CA PRO A 84 -4.16 8.22 13.23
C PRO A 84 -3.46 8.57 11.92
N GLY A 85 -2.74 9.70 11.89
CA GLY A 85 -2.05 10.16 10.68
C GLY A 85 -1.05 9.14 10.11
N CYS A 86 -0.50 8.27 10.96
CA CYS A 86 0.37 7.16 10.53
C CYS A 86 -0.34 6.15 9.62
N LEU A 87 -1.65 5.94 9.77
CA LEU A 87 -2.43 5.06 8.88
C LEU A 87 -2.59 5.69 7.49
N GLY A 88 -2.75 7.01 7.42
CA GLY A 88 -2.74 7.75 6.15
C GLY A 88 -1.40 7.62 5.41
N VAL A 89 -0.28 7.68 6.15
CA VAL A 89 1.07 7.42 5.59
C VAL A 89 1.20 5.96 5.14
N ASP A 90 0.70 5.00 5.92
CA ASP A 90 0.71 3.58 5.55
C ASP A 90 -0.09 3.31 4.27
N GLY A 91 -1.23 3.96 4.07
CA GLY A 91 -1.99 3.91 2.82
C GLY A 91 -1.14 4.25 1.59
N LEU A 92 -0.23 5.23 1.69
CA LEU A 92 0.70 5.57 0.61
C LEU A 92 1.74 4.46 0.37
N TRP A 93 2.27 3.84 1.43
CA TRP A 93 3.18 2.69 1.29
C TRP A 93 2.47 1.44 0.74
N GLN A 94 1.23 1.19 1.14
CA GLN A 94 0.39 0.15 0.57
C GLN A 94 0.30 0.34 -0.96
N LEU A 95 -0.08 1.54 -1.41
CA LEU A 95 -0.22 1.87 -2.84
C LEU A 95 1.11 1.76 -3.62
N LEU A 96 2.22 2.18 -3.04
CA LEU A 96 3.55 2.00 -3.65
C LEU A 96 3.92 0.51 -3.77
N GLY A 97 3.65 -0.29 -2.74
CA GLY A 97 3.86 -1.74 -2.80
C GLY A 97 3.00 -2.40 -3.88
N PHE A 98 1.73 -2.01 -3.96
CA PHE A 98 0.82 -2.45 -5.03
C PHE A 98 1.33 -2.05 -6.41
N PHE A 99 1.81 -0.81 -6.58
CA PHE A 99 2.39 -0.34 -7.83
C PHE A 99 3.57 -1.21 -8.28
N CYS A 100 4.47 -1.59 -7.39
CA CYS A 100 5.57 -2.51 -7.73
C CYS A 100 5.05 -3.83 -8.32
N VAL A 101 4.07 -4.44 -7.66
CA VAL A 101 3.53 -5.76 -8.01
C VAL A 101 2.72 -5.69 -9.30
N TRP A 102 1.93 -4.63 -9.47
CA TRP A 102 1.24 -4.29 -10.72
C TRP A 102 2.21 -4.07 -11.88
N ARG A 103 3.43 -3.59 -11.61
CA ARG A 103 4.53 -3.51 -12.59
C ARG A 103 5.27 -4.83 -12.83
N GLY A 104 4.81 -5.92 -12.22
CA GLY A 104 5.38 -7.27 -12.37
C GLY A 104 6.48 -7.61 -11.37
N ALA A 105 6.64 -6.85 -10.28
CA ALA A 105 7.52 -7.25 -9.19
C ALA A 105 7.03 -8.55 -8.53
N LEU A 106 7.98 -9.41 -8.17
CA LEU A 106 7.74 -10.67 -7.49
C LEU A 106 8.43 -10.65 -6.12
N GLY A 107 7.72 -11.10 -5.09
CA GLY A 107 8.17 -11.16 -3.70
C GLY A 107 7.13 -10.58 -2.74
N THR A 108 7.58 -10.18 -1.56
CA THR A 108 6.76 -9.55 -0.51
C THR A 108 7.13 -8.08 -0.34
N GLY A 109 6.13 -7.21 -0.16
CA GLY A 109 6.33 -5.77 0.08
C GLY A 109 6.82 -5.43 1.49
N ARG A 110 7.75 -4.48 1.61
CA ARG A 110 8.19 -3.85 2.86
C ARG A 110 8.39 -2.35 2.66
N ALA A 111 7.81 -1.53 3.53
CA ALA A 111 8.12 -0.11 3.59
C ALA A 111 9.59 0.10 4.00
N LEU A 112 10.27 1.03 3.33
CA LEU A 112 11.68 1.38 3.55
C LEU A 112 11.83 2.80 4.12
N GLY A 113 10.73 3.38 4.58
CA GLY A 113 10.65 4.74 5.12
C GLY A 113 10.24 5.79 4.10
N CYS A 114 10.46 7.05 4.46
CA CYS A 114 10.22 8.24 3.64
C CYS A 114 11.34 9.27 3.86
N GLY A 115 11.33 10.38 3.15
CA GLY A 115 12.19 11.54 3.42
C GLY A 115 11.57 12.43 4.48
N ASP A 116 10.38 12.95 4.19
CA ASP A 116 9.66 13.90 5.02
C ASP A 116 8.17 13.58 5.07
N VAL A 117 7.53 13.99 6.16
CA VAL A 117 6.08 13.88 6.38
C VAL A 117 5.61 15.18 7.01
N ALA A 118 4.54 15.78 6.46
CA ALA A 118 3.86 16.91 7.07
C ALA A 118 2.37 16.59 7.26
N PHE A 119 1.85 16.92 8.44
CA PHE A 119 0.44 16.82 8.80
C PHE A 119 -0.11 18.22 9.04
N ASN A 120 -0.96 18.70 8.13
CA ASN A 120 -1.56 20.04 8.16
C ASN A 120 -3.08 20.01 8.40
N GLY A 121 -3.63 18.84 8.67
CA GLY A 121 -5.05 18.64 8.94
C GLY A 121 -5.32 17.28 9.56
N GLN A 122 -6.60 16.91 9.61
CA GLN A 122 -7.07 15.74 10.34
C GLN A 122 -8.28 15.11 9.66
N ILE A 123 -8.51 13.83 9.91
CA ILE A 123 -9.67 13.09 9.41
C ILE A 123 -10.55 12.72 10.61
N ARG A 124 -11.79 13.18 10.59
CA ARG A 124 -12.78 13.04 11.67
C ARG A 124 -13.94 12.14 11.24
N PRO A 125 -14.73 11.60 12.18
CA PRO A 125 -15.75 10.57 11.89
C PRO A 125 -16.80 10.93 10.84
N PHE A 126 -17.07 12.22 10.62
CA PHE A 126 -18.09 12.68 9.68
C PHE A 126 -17.56 13.10 8.31
N ASN A 127 -16.24 13.13 8.14
CA ASN A 127 -15.66 13.20 6.80
C ASN A 127 -16.16 12.03 5.95
N LYS A 128 -16.15 12.19 4.62
CA LYS A 128 -16.75 11.20 3.71
C LYS A 128 -15.71 10.34 3.03
N CYS A 129 -14.66 10.97 2.51
CA CYS A 129 -13.71 10.29 1.67
C CYS A 129 -12.29 10.81 1.92
N VAL A 130 -11.37 9.86 2.08
CA VAL A 130 -9.93 10.12 1.97
C VAL A 130 -9.49 9.73 0.58
N ARG A 131 -8.78 10.63 -0.10
CA ARG A 131 -8.17 10.39 -1.41
C ARG A 131 -6.66 10.45 -1.30
N TYR A 132 -6.01 9.38 -1.77
CA TYR A 132 -4.57 9.26 -1.89
C TYR A 132 -4.17 9.56 -3.32
N GLU A 133 -3.14 10.40 -3.49
CA GLU A 133 -2.44 10.56 -4.77
C GLU A 133 -0.96 10.29 -4.57
N VAL A 134 -0.38 9.42 -5.39
CA VAL A 134 1.05 9.14 -5.37
C VAL A 134 1.64 9.37 -6.75
N ASP A 135 2.64 10.26 -6.81
CA ASP A 135 3.48 10.45 -7.98
C ASP A 135 4.74 9.58 -7.83
N VAL A 136 4.87 8.55 -8.66
CA VAL A 136 6.05 7.68 -8.66
C VAL A 136 7.20 8.39 -9.35
N ARG A 137 8.22 8.76 -8.56
CA ARG A 137 9.46 9.38 -9.04
C ARG A 137 10.34 8.37 -9.77
N ARG A 138 10.45 7.16 -9.21
CA ARG A 138 11.34 6.13 -9.74
C ARG A 138 10.94 4.73 -9.28
N TYR A 139 10.75 3.85 -10.24
CA TYR A 139 10.69 2.40 -10.09
C TYR A 139 11.99 1.77 -10.63
N SER A 140 12.56 0.83 -9.88
CA SER A 140 13.81 0.15 -10.21
C SER A 140 13.71 -1.35 -9.92
N MET A 141 14.17 -2.16 -10.88
CA MET A 141 14.39 -3.60 -10.70
C MET A 141 15.89 -3.84 -10.52
N LEU A 142 16.28 -4.46 -9.42
CA LEU A 142 17.66 -4.85 -9.14
C LEU A 142 17.88 -6.24 -9.73
N LYS A 143 18.68 -6.32 -10.80
CA LYS A 143 18.87 -7.58 -11.55
C LYS A 143 19.56 -8.67 -10.71
N GLU A 144 20.51 -8.29 -9.87
CA GLU A 144 21.34 -9.22 -9.09
C GLU A 144 20.53 -9.90 -7.98
N SER A 145 19.74 -9.13 -7.21
CA SER A 145 18.95 -9.67 -6.10
C SER A 145 17.51 -10.03 -6.50
N GLY A 146 17.05 -9.63 -7.68
CA GLY A 146 15.65 -9.74 -8.10
C GLY A 146 14.68 -8.83 -7.34
N ALA A 147 15.18 -7.97 -6.45
CA ALA A 147 14.35 -7.05 -5.67
C ALA A 147 13.86 -5.86 -6.51
N SER A 148 12.69 -5.34 -6.15
CA SER A 148 12.13 -4.13 -6.77
C SER A 148 12.07 -3.01 -5.75
N ILE A 149 12.36 -1.78 -6.15
CA ILE A 149 12.23 -0.61 -5.28
C ILE A 149 11.47 0.48 -6.01
N VAL A 150 10.48 1.07 -5.35
CA VAL A 150 9.77 2.25 -5.81
C VAL A 150 9.97 3.41 -4.84
N ILE A 151 10.08 4.61 -5.40
CA ILE A 151 10.13 5.88 -4.69
C ILE A 151 9.07 6.79 -5.26
N GLY A 152 8.25 7.41 -4.41
CA GLY A 152 7.23 8.37 -4.83
C GLY A 152 6.95 9.44 -3.78
N ASP A 153 6.22 10.47 -4.19
CA ASP A 153 5.67 11.48 -3.28
C ASP A 153 4.17 11.26 -3.15
N GLY A 154 3.68 11.36 -1.93
CA GLY A 154 2.27 11.17 -1.61
C GLY A 154 1.59 12.46 -1.16
N ARG A 155 0.33 12.60 -1.54
CA ARG A 155 -0.60 13.60 -1.02
C ARG A 155 -1.85 12.89 -0.54
N VAL A 156 -2.34 13.30 0.62
CA VAL A 156 -3.58 12.77 1.19
C VAL A 156 -4.56 13.91 1.36
N TYR A 157 -5.74 13.72 0.78
CA TYR A 157 -6.84 14.66 0.85
C TYR A 157 -7.96 14.06 1.70
N VAL A 158 -8.67 14.88 2.45
CA VAL A 158 -9.96 14.53 3.05
C VAL A 158 -11.02 15.47 2.51
N ASP A 159 -12.10 14.94 1.93
CA ASP A 159 -13.19 15.73 1.32
C ASP A 159 -12.66 16.89 0.43
N HIS A 160 -11.66 16.59 -0.40
CA HIS A 160 -10.94 17.49 -1.33
C HIS A 160 -9.91 18.46 -0.72
N GLU A 161 -9.74 18.50 0.60
CA GLU A 161 -8.73 19.34 1.27
C GLU A 161 -7.41 18.60 1.46
N LEU A 162 -6.29 19.19 1.03
CA LEU A 162 -4.96 18.60 1.20
C LEU A 162 -4.52 18.69 2.66
N ILE A 163 -4.36 17.55 3.31
CA ILE A 163 -4.00 17.50 4.74
C ILE A 163 -2.61 16.91 4.97
N TYR A 164 -2.16 15.94 4.16
CA TYR A 164 -0.84 15.32 4.33
C TYR A 164 0.01 15.43 3.08
N THR A 165 1.31 15.63 3.27
CA THR A 165 2.33 15.46 2.22
C THR A 165 3.42 14.54 2.73
N VAL A 166 3.83 13.58 1.89
CA VAL A 166 4.92 12.65 2.20
C VAL A 166 5.92 12.66 1.05
N GLY A 167 7.11 13.19 1.30
CA GLY A 167 8.19 13.22 0.32
C GLY A 167 9.01 11.94 0.32
N GLN A 168 9.37 11.46 -0.88
CA GLN A 168 10.29 10.33 -1.06
C GLN A 168 9.93 9.07 -0.25
N ALA A 169 8.64 8.72 -0.18
CA ALA A 169 8.20 7.43 0.35
C ALA A 169 8.80 6.28 -0.47
N ARG A 170 9.30 5.24 0.21
CA ARG A 170 10.02 4.11 -0.39
C ARG A 170 9.41 2.79 0.02
N VAL A 171 9.22 1.91 -0.96
CA VAL A 171 8.79 0.52 -0.73
C VAL A 171 9.67 -0.40 -1.57
N GLY A 172 10.05 -1.53 -0.99
CA GLY A 172 10.73 -2.61 -1.69
C GLY A 172 9.87 -3.88 -1.76
N VAL A 173 10.04 -4.66 -2.82
CA VAL A 173 9.49 -6.01 -2.98
C VAL A 173 10.64 -6.99 -3.06
N PHE A 174 10.64 -7.97 -2.16
CA PHE A 174 11.77 -8.89 -1.96
C PHE A 174 11.29 -10.35 -1.97
N LYS A 175 12.01 -11.21 -2.70
CA LYS A 175 11.73 -12.65 -2.70
C LYS A 175 12.19 -13.29 -1.38
N ASP A 176 11.60 -14.43 -1.06
CA ASP A 176 12.09 -15.34 -0.01
C ASP A 176 12.17 -14.79 1.41
N ILE A 177 11.36 -13.77 1.72
CA ILE A 177 11.19 -13.21 3.08
C ILE A 177 9.78 -13.43 3.67
N ALA A 178 8.93 -14.18 2.95
CA ALA A 178 7.55 -14.44 3.36
C ALA A 178 7.49 -15.51 4.46
N TYR A 179 6.73 -15.25 5.52
CA TYR A 179 6.47 -16.21 6.59
C TYR A 179 5.25 -17.08 6.27
N LYS A 180 5.41 -18.00 5.31
CA LYS A 180 4.30 -18.79 4.72
C LYS A 180 3.69 -19.83 5.67
N ASP A 181 4.42 -20.25 6.70
CA ASP A 181 4.01 -21.30 7.64
C ASP A 181 3.50 -20.77 8.98
N TYR A 182 3.24 -19.46 9.09
CA TYR A 182 2.58 -18.87 10.25
C TYR A 182 1.30 -19.65 10.64
N PRO A 183 1.09 -19.94 11.94
CA PRO A 183 1.85 -19.49 13.11
C PRO A 183 2.98 -20.43 13.57
N ARG A 184 3.39 -21.42 12.76
CA ARG A 184 4.43 -22.39 13.15
C ARG A 184 5.80 -21.74 13.11
N ARG A 185 6.65 -21.99 14.11
CA ARG A 185 8.00 -21.42 14.14
C ARG A 185 8.86 -21.94 12.98
N SER A 186 9.58 -21.03 12.35
CA SER A 186 10.56 -21.27 11.29
C SER A 186 11.62 -20.17 11.27
N LYS A 187 12.61 -20.26 10.38
CA LYS A 187 13.60 -19.19 10.21
C LYS A 187 12.99 -17.83 9.85
N TYR A 188 11.77 -17.81 9.30
CA TYR A 188 11.02 -16.59 8.96
C TYR A 188 10.11 -16.09 10.09
N SER A 189 9.98 -16.85 11.18
CA SER A 189 9.17 -16.47 12.34
C SER A 189 9.85 -15.49 13.30
N ILE A 190 11.13 -15.17 13.05
CA ILE A 190 11.94 -14.26 13.87
C ILE A 190 12.38 -13.09 12.98
N GLY A 191 12.11 -11.86 13.44
CA GLY A 191 12.54 -10.63 12.76
C GLY A 191 13.97 -10.21 13.12
N GLY A 192 14.41 -9.06 12.60
CA GLY A 192 15.75 -8.52 12.82
C GLY A 192 16.17 -7.58 11.70
N ILE A 193 17.46 -7.22 11.67
CA ILE A 193 18.05 -6.53 10.52
C ILE A 193 18.07 -7.51 9.35
N MET A 194 17.52 -7.10 8.21
CA MET A 194 17.61 -7.88 6.98
C MET A 194 19.05 -7.74 6.44
N GLU A 195 19.81 -8.83 6.45
CA GLU A 195 21.09 -8.91 5.73
C GLU A 195 20.80 -8.75 4.22
N ARG A 196 21.51 -7.81 3.59
CA ARG A 196 21.27 -7.38 2.20
C ARG A 196 22.14 -8.12 1.22
#